data_AF-A0A2D8PPL4-F1
#
_entry.id   AF-A0A2D8PPL4-F1
#
_cell.length_a   1.000
_cell.length_b   1.000
_cell.length_c   1.000
_cell.angle_alpha   90.00
_cell.angle_beta   90.00
_cell.angle_gamma   90.00
#
_symmetry.space_group_name_H-M   'P 1'
#
loop_
_entity.id
_entity.type
_entity.pdbx_description
1 polymer ?
#
loop_
_entity_poly.entity_id
_entity_poly.type
_entity_poly.pdbx_seq_one_letter_code
_entity_poly.pdbx_strand_id
1 'polypeptide(L)' 'MEEAVNIVILALMAVTVIGIVFIRNLMAVVMLSGIYSLLAASVFVVLDAVDVAFTEAAVGAGIST' A
#
# COMPACT_ATOMS: atom_id res chain seq x y z
N MET A 1 -0.20 13.06 -16.63
CA MET A 1 0.02 11.59 -16.54
C MET A 1 0.19 11.18 -15.08
N GLU A 2 0.96 11.93 -14.30
CA GLU A 2 1.11 11.76 -12.84
C GLU A 2 -0.22 11.74 -12.08
N GLU A 3 -1.15 12.66 -12.36
CA GLU A 3 -2.47 12.66 -11.69
C GLU A 3 -3.25 11.36 -11.91
N ALA A 4 -3.19 10.79 -13.12
CA ALA A 4 -3.83 9.51 -13.41
C ALA A 4 -3.19 8.37 -12.62
N VAL A 5 -1.86 8.37 -12.48
CA VAL A 5 -1.13 7.39 -11.66
C VAL A 5 -1.53 7.51 -10.19
N ASN A 6 -1.59 8.74 -9.65
CA ASN A 6 -2.03 9.00 -8.28
C ASN A 6 -3.46 8.49 -8.04
N ILE A 7 -4.40 8.81 -8.94
CA ILE A 7 -5.79 8.35 -8.82
C ILE A 7 -5.86 6.82 -8.84
N VAL A 8 -5.09 6.16 -9.71
CA VAL A 8 -5.07 4.70 -9.79
C VAL A 8 -4.52 4.07 -8.52
N ILE A 9 -3.40 4.57 -7.98
CA ILE A 9 -2.80 4.03 -6.74
C ILE A 9 -3.76 4.22 -5.56
N LEU A 10 -4.36 5.41 -5.42
CA LEU A 10 -5.33 5.69 -4.35
C LEU A 10 -6.58 4.81 -4.47
N ALA A 11 -7.06 4.55 -5.68
CA ALA A 11 -8.18 3.64 -5.92
C ALA A 11 -7.82 2.19 -5.51
N LEU A 12 -6.62 1.72 -5.86
CA LEU A 12 -6.15 0.40 -5.44
C LEU A 12 -6.03 0.29 -3.91
N MET A 13 -5.51 1.33 -3.24
CA MET A 13 -5.46 1.38 -1.78
C MET A 13 -6.85 1.29 -1.16
N ALA A 14 -7.82 2.04 -1.68
CA ALA A 14 -9.20 1.97 -1.22
C ALA A 14 -9.80 0.56 -1.38
N VAL A 15 -9.56 -0.10 -2.51
CA VAL A 15 -9.99 -1.49 -2.76
C VAL A 15 -9.35 -2.46 -1.77
N THR A 16 -8.05 -2.34 -1.49
CA THR A 16 -7.37 -3.22 -0.52
C THR A 16 -7.90 -3.06 0.90
N VAL A 17 -8.16 -1.83 1.35
CA VAL A 17 -8.76 -1.57 2.68
C VAL A 17 -10.16 -2.14 2.78
N ILE A 18 -10.97 -1.97 1.74
CA ILE A 18 -12.29 -2.61 1.66
C ILE A 18 -12.13 -4.13 1.82
N GLY A 19 -11.20 -4.76 1.10
CA GLY A 19 -10.90 -6.19 1.22
C GLY A 19 -10.53 -6.62 2.65
N ILE A 20 -9.66 -5.85 3.32
CA ILE A 20 -9.23 -6.10 4.71
C ILE A 20 -10.43 -6.12 5.68
N VAL A 21 -11.39 -5.20 5.52
CA VAL A 21 -12.57 -5.11 6.40
C VAL A 21 -13.51 -6.30 6.25
N PHE A 22 -13.62 -6.89 5.05
CA PHE A 22 -14.58 -7.96 4.77
C PHE A 22 -14.03 -9.37 4.95
N ILE A 23 -12.71 -9.56 4.89
CA ILE A 23 -12.09 -10.89 4.94
C ILE A 23 -11.90 -11.35 6.40
N ARG A 24 -12.31 -12.58 6.68
CA ARG A 24 -12.16 -13.21 8.01
C ARG A 24 -10.89 -14.05 8.15
N ASN A 25 -10.28 -14.44 7.04
CA ASN A 25 -9.03 -15.21 7.06
C ASN A 25 -7.87 -14.26 7.40
N LEU A 26 -7.28 -14.45 8.57
CA LEU A 26 -6.21 -13.60 9.08
C LEU A 26 -4.96 -13.60 8.18
N MET A 27 -4.62 -14.74 7.58
CA MET A 27 -3.48 -14.80 6.65
C MET A 27 -3.75 -13.95 5.40
N ALA A 28 -4.96 -14.02 4.85
CA ALA A 28 -5.34 -13.18 3.72
C ALA A 28 -5.40 -11.68 4.11
N VAL A 29 -5.82 -11.36 5.33
CA VAL A 29 -5.77 -9.98 5.85
C VAL A 29 -4.33 -9.48 5.95
N VAL A 30 -3.41 -10.29 6.48
CA VAL A 30 -1.97 -9.95 6.56
C VAL A 30 -1.38 -9.72 5.17
N MET A 31 -1.66 -10.61 4.21
CA MET A 31 -1.23 -10.43 2.81
C MET A 31 -1.75 -9.12 2.21
N LEU A 32 -3.03 -8.78 2.43
CA LEU A 32 -3.62 -7.54 1.94
C LEU A 32 -3.05 -6.29 2.63
N SER A 33 -2.75 -6.36 3.92
CA SER A 33 -2.08 -5.29 4.65
C SER A 33 -0.68 -5.03 4.09
N GLY A 34 0.06 -6.07 3.71
CA GLY A 34 1.37 -5.93 3.05
C GLY A 34 1.26 -5.27 1.68
N ILE A 35 0.26 -5.67 0.88
CA ILE A 35 -0.04 -5.02 -0.41
C ILE A 35 -0.42 -3.55 -0.21
N TYR A 36 -1.23 -3.23 0.80
CA TYR A 36 -1.59 -1.86 1.12
C TYR A 36 -0.36 -1.00 1.45
N SER A 37 0.57 -1.51 2.26
CA SER A 37 1.82 -0.79 2.58
C SER A 37 2.71 -0.62 1.34
N LEU A 38 2.82 -1.62 0.47
CA LEU A 38 3.54 -1.47 -0.80
C LEU A 38 2.92 -0.37 -1.69
N LEU A 39 1.59 -0.32 -1.78
CA LEU A 39 0.89 0.74 -2.51
C LEU A 39 1.13 2.11 -1.86
N ALA A 40 1.13 2.21 -0.53
CA ALA A 40 1.46 3.44 0.18
C ALA A 40 2.91 3.91 -0.12
N ALA A 41 3.88 2.99 -0.14
CA ALA A 41 5.25 3.30 -0.56
C ALA A 41 5.31 3.85 -1.99
N SER A 42 4.50 3.30 -2.92
CA SER A 42 4.42 3.83 -4.29
C SER A 42 3.87 5.25 -4.37
N VAL A 43 2.97 5.66 -3.46
CA VAL A 43 2.53 7.08 -3.36
C VAL A 43 3.71 7.98 -3.01
N PHE A 44 4.56 7.58 -2.06
CA PHE A 44 5.73 8.37 -1.68
C PHE A 44 6.75 8.51 -2.82
N VAL A 45 6.87 7.50 -3.70
CA VAL A 45 7.68 7.62 -4.92
C VAL A 45 7.10 8.69 -5.86
N VAL A 46 5.77 8.73 -6.06
CA VAL A 46 5.13 9.74 -6.93
C VAL A 46 5.21 11.15 -6.33
N LEU A 47 5.34 11.26 -5.01
CA LEU A 47 5.57 12.52 -4.30
C LEU A 47 7.06 12.95 -4.25
N ASP A 48 7.94 12.29 -5.01
CA ASP A 48 9.39 12.50 -5.00
C ASP A 48 10.06 12.31 -3.61
N ALA A 49 9.42 11.57 -2.71
CA ALA A 49 9.89 11.26 -1.37
C ALA A 49 10.48 9.84 -1.30
N VAL A 50 11.55 9.59 -2.07
CA VAL A 50 12.09 8.22 -2.24
C VAL A 50 12.68 7.63 -0.95
N ASP A 51 13.25 8.47 -0.08
CA ASP A 51 13.80 8.01 1.20
C ASP A 51 12.69 7.45 2.11
N VAL A 52 11.54 8.13 2.15
CA VAL A 52 10.36 7.69 2.90
C VAL A 52 9.79 6.43 2.26
N ALA A 53 9.69 6.39 0.93
CA ALA A 53 9.19 5.23 0.19
C ALA A 53 9.98 3.95 0.51
N PHE A 54 11.31 4.00 0.56
CA PHE A 54 12.12 2.84 0.90
C PHE A 54 11.93 2.39 2.35
N THR A 55 11.82 3.33 3.29
CA THR A 55 11.57 2.97 4.69
C THR A 55 10.18 2.35 4.87
N GLU A 56 9.16 2.86 4.18
CA GLU A 56 7.82 2.30 4.25
C GLU A 56 7.76 0.90 3.62
N ALA A 57 8.39 0.70 2.46
CA ALA A 57 8.45 -0.62 1.84
C ALA A 57 9.19 -1.65 2.72
N ALA A 58 10.27 -1.25 3.38
CA ALA A 58 11.05 -2.14 4.24
C ALA A 58 10.32 -2.44 5.56
N VAL A 59 9.73 -1.44 6.22
CA VAL A 59 9.11 -1.60 7.53
C VAL A 59 7.67 -2.10 7.41
N GLY A 60 6.86 -1.43 6.60
CA GLY A 60 5.42 -1.71 6.51
C GLY A 60 5.12 -3.02 5.78
N ALA A 61 5.78 -3.30 4.65
CA ALA A 61 5.59 -4.56 3.92
C ALA A 61 6.57 -5.67 4.34
N GLY A 62 7.74 -5.34 4.91
CA GLY A 62 8.78 -6.31 5.24
C GLY A 62 8.80 -6.79 6.69
N ILE A 63 8.48 -5.92 7.66
CA ILE A 63 8.54 -6.25 9.09
C ILE A 63 7.14 -6.31 9.73
N SER A 64 6.24 -5.42 9.34
CA SER A 64 4.96 -5.23 10.03
C SER A 64 3.85 -6.21 9.61
N THR A 65 4.06 -7.00 8.55
CA THR A 65 3.08 -7.93 7.96
C THR A 65 3.69 -9.30 7.79
#